data_AF-A0A7X0RFY1-F1
#
_entry.id   AF-A0A7X0RFY1-F1
#
_cell.length_a   1.000
_cell.length_b   1.000
_cell.length_c   1.000
_cell.angle_alpha   90.00
_cell.angle_beta   90.00
_cell.angle_gamma   90.00
#
_symmetry.space_group_name_H-M   'P 1'
#
loop_
_entity.id
_entity.type
_entity.pdbx_description
1 polymer ?
#
loop_
_entity_poly.entity_id
_entity_poly.type
_entity_poly.pdbx_seq_one_letter_code
_entity_poly.pdbx_strand_id
1 'polypeptide(L)'
;MITTHGVDTFIDENARIGLGRLLDTLLPGTGTLPPARDVADYFELLERVFRADPTLVAPVLDVARRSVEIVGELTVKMLESWGTDQAETVARALHSAYYMSTVVMGALHYPGQGRRPISAATPEERADDELLAPVRERGSIFVDGPDSDRQAKPSTGAGLPDAAHVTAKGPTNRHQVRTSSEATRPRRVVE
;
A
#
# COMPACT_ATOMS: atom_id res chain seq x y z
N MET A 1 -11.05 31.71 -4.51
CA MET A 1 -11.63 30.62 -5.33
C MET A 1 -10.47 29.82 -5.88
N ILE A 2 -10.23 28.62 -5.35
CA ILE A 2 -9.22 27.71 -5.90
C ILE A 2 -9.92 26.95 -7.01
N THR A 3 -9.51 27.19 -8.25
CA THR A 3 -9.97 26.47 -9.42
C THR A 3 -9.34 25.08 -9.36
N THR A 4 -10.08 24.10 -8.84
CA THR A 4 -9.67 22.69 -8.86
C THR A 4 -9.39 22.31 -10.30
N HIS A 5 -8.14 21.97 -10.60
CA HIS A 5 -7.72 21.50 -11.92
C HIS A 5 -8.62 20.34 -12.35
N GLY A 6 -9.11 20.40 -13.59
CA GLY A 6 -9.89 19.33 -14.19
C GLY A 6 -9.14 18.02 -14.05
N VAL A 7 -9.67 17.14 -13.19
CA VAL A 7 -9.18 15.77 -13.08
C VAL A 7 -9.71 15.09 -14.33
N ASP A 8 -8.82 14.68 -15.23
CA ASP A 8 -9.16 13.77 -16.31
C ASP A 8 -9.62 12.45 -15.67
N THR A 9 -10.91 12.38 -15.37
CA THR A 9 -11.54 11.16 -14.87
C THR A 9 -11.67 10.20 -16.04
N PHE A 10 -10.98 9.07 -15.96
CA PHE A 10 -11.05 8.03 -16.99
C PHE A 10 -12.44 7.40 -17.08
N ILE A 11 -13.20 7.44 -15.97
CA ILE A 11 -14.42 6.65 -15.79
C ILE A 11 -15.65 7.53 -16.05
N ASP A 12 -16.23 7.38 -17.24
CA ASP A 12 -17.54 7.95 -17.57
C ASP A 12 -18.69 7.25 -16.83
N GLU A 13 -19.91 7.82 -16.93
CA GLU A 13 -21.07 7.32 -16.18
C GLU A 13 -21.49 5.89 -16.58
N ASN A 14 -21.47 5.56 -17.88
CA ASN A 14 -21.80 4.21 -18.34
C ASN A 14 -20.76 3.19 -17.84
N ALA A 15 -19.48 3.55 -17.93
CA ALA A 15 -18.42 2.73 -17.37
C ALA A 15 -18.57 2.58 -15.86
N ARG A 16 -18.97 3.62 -15.12
CA ARG A 16 -19.21 3.56 -13.67
C ARG A 16 -20.33 2.57 -13.30
N ILE A 17 -21.45 2.62 -14.02
CA ILE A 17 -22.57 1.69 -13.82
C ILE A 17 -22.13 0.25 -14.12
N GLY A 18 -21.46 0.04 -15.24
CA GLY A 18 -20.97 -1.28 -15.65
C GLY A 18 -19.92 -1.86 -14.71
N LEU A 19 -18.96 -1.05 -14.27
CA LEU A 19 -18.01 -1.40 -13.23
C LEU A 19 -18.72 -1.82 -11.95
N GLY A 20 -19.77 -1.09 -11.53
CA GLY A 20 -20.58 -1.49 -10.38
C GLY A 20 -21.12 -2.91 -10.50
N ARG A 21 -21.62 -3.30 -11.68
CA ARG A 21 -22.11 -4.68 -11.93
C ARG A 21 -20.97 -5.70 -11.89
N LEU A 22 -19.83 -5.38 -12.49
CA LEU A 22 -18.64 -6.23 -12.43
C LEU A 22 -18.16 -6.44 -11.00
N LEU A 23 -18.21 -5.40 -10.15
CA LEU A 23 -17.85 -5.49 -8.74
C LEU A 23 -18.80 -6.39 -7.96
N ASP A 24 -20.11 -6.30 -8.20
CA ASP A 24 -21.08 -7.18 -7.56
C ASP A 24 -20.84 -8.66 -7.91
N THR A 25 -20.44 -8.94 -9.15
CA THR A 25 -20.15 -10.30 -9.61
C THR A 25 -18.79 -10.81 -9.12
N LEU A 26 -17.73 -10.00 -9.20
CA LEU A 26 -16.35 -10.45 -8.96
C LEU A 26 -15.90 -10.28 -7.51
N LEU A 27 -16.44 -9.29 -6.81
CA LEU A 27 -16.05 -8.91 -5.46
C LEU A 27 -17.28 -8.70 -4.56
N PRO A 28 -18.16 -9.72 -4.40
CA PRO A 28 -19.41 -9.64 -3.63
C PRO A 28 -19.20 -9.52 -2.11
N GLY A 29 -17.94 -9.55 -1.64
CA GLY A 29 -17.62 -9.60 -0.21
C GLY A 29 -17.77 -11.01 0.36
N THR A 30 -17.37 -11.16 1.62
CA THR A 30 -17.47 -12.39 2.40
C THR A 30 -17.88 -12.04 3.84
N GLY A 31 -17.98 -13.03 4.73
CA GLY A 31 -18.25 -12.76 6.15
C GLY A 31 -17.17 -11.92 6.85
N THR A 32 -15.97 -11.82 6.28
CA THR A 32 -14.84 -11.07 6.86
C THR A 32 -14.39 -9.90 5.99
N LEU A 33 -14.70 -9.89 4.70
CA LEU A 33 -14.28 -8.87 3.75
C LEU A 33 -15.49 -8.11 3.21
N PRO A 34 -15.45 -6.76 3.15
CA PRO A 34 -16.57 -5.98 2.64
C PRO A 34 -16.75 -6.21 1.14
N PRO A 35 -17.97 -6.13 0.58
CA PRO A 35 -18.14 -6.08 -0.87
C PRO A 35 -17.41 -4.86 -1.44
N ALA A 36 -16.90 -4.97 -2.68
CA ALA A 36 -16.13 -3.87 -3.28
C ALA A 36 -16.95 -2.58 -3.46
N ARG A 37 -18.28 -2.70 -3.62
CA ARG A 37 -19.17 -1.54 -3.68
C ARG A 37 -19.22 -0.72 -2.39
N ASP A 38 -18.98 -1.35 -1.25
CA ASP A 38 -18.99 -0.68 0.05
C ASP A 38 -17.62 -0.09 0.40
N VAL A 39 -16.59 -0.32 -0.43
CA VAL A 39 -15.28 0.28 -0.25
C VAL A 39 -15.36 1.76 -0.65
N ALA A 40 -15.19 2.63 0.34
CA ALA A 40 -15.07 4.07 0.11
C ALA A 40 -13.96 4.37 -0.91
N ASP A 41 -14.23 5.32 -1.79
CA ASP A 41 -13.27 5.81 -2.80
C ASP A 41 -12.74 4.73 -3.76
N TYR A 42 -13.46 3.61 -3.94
CA TYR A 42 -13.04 2.50 -4.80
C TYR A 42 -12.64 2.98 -6.21
N PHE A 43 -13.43 3.87 -6.82
CA PHE A 43 -13.13 4.40 -8.14
C PHE A 43 -11.87 5.27 -8.16
N GLU A 44 -11.58 6.00 -7.09
CA GLU A 44 -10.31 6.76 -6.99
C GLU A 44 -9.11 5.81 -6.89
N LEU A 45 -9.26 4.67 -6.19
CA LEU A 45 -8.25 3.62 -6.15
C LEU A 45 -8.06 2.98 -7.52
N LEU A 46 -9.14 2.72 -8.26
CA LEU A 46 -9.07 2.22 -9.63
C LEU A 46 -8.38 3.22 -10.57
N GLU A 47 -8.63 4.52 -10.43
CA GLU A 47 -7.90 5.54 -11.18
C GLU A 47 -6.42 5.61 -10.80
N ARG A 48 -6.02 5.24 -9.57
CA ARG A 48 -4.60 5.06 -9.23
C ARG A 48 -4.00 3.86 -9.96
N VAL A 49 -4.75 2.75 -10.08
CA VAL A 49 -4.33 1.59 -10.87
C VAL A 49 -4.12 1.98 -12.34
N PHE A 50 -5.06 2.72 -12.93
CA PHE A 50 -4.94 3.23 -14.30
C PHE A 50 -3.76 4.19 -14.51
N ARG A 51 -3.45 5.03 -13.53
CA ARG A 51 -2.25 5.89 -13.60
C ARG A 51 -0.95 5.10 -13.48
N ALA A 52 -0.95 4.01 -12.70
CA ALA A 52 0.21 3.14 -12.55
C ALA A 52 0.44 2.28 -13.82
N ASP A 53 -0.64 1.81 -14.46
CA ASP A 53 -0.60 1.08 -15.72
C ASP A 53 -1.70 1.57 -16.69
N PRO A 54 -1.37 2.56 -17.55
CA PRO A 54 -2.33 3.11 -18.51
C PRO A 54 -2.84 2.11 -19.55
N THR A 55 -2.14 0.98 -19.74
CA THR A 55 -2.55 -0.04 -20.72
C THR A 55 -3.84 -0.75 -20.30
N LEU A 56 -4.21 -0.67 -19.01
CA LEU A 56 -5.43 -1.26 -18.46
C LEU A 56 -6.69 -0.43 -18.73
N VAL A 57 -6.56 0.85 -19.05
CA VAL A 57 -7.70 1.79 -19.13
C VAL A 57 -8.72 1.33 -20.18
N ALA A 58 -8.30 1.24 -21.43
CA ALA A 58 -9.17 0.87 -22.55
C ALA A 58 -9.86 -0.50 -22.33
N PRO A 59 -9.14 -1.61 -22.08
CA PRO A 59 -9.77 -2.92 -21.95
C PRO A 59 -10.76 -2.99 -20.78
N VAL A 60 -10.47 -2.35 -19.64
CA VAL A 60 -11.36 -2.35 -18.49
C VAL A 60 -12.62 -1.53 -18.77
N LEU A 61 -12.48 -0.32 -19.34
CA LEU A 61 -13.64 0.51 -19.64
C LEU A 61 -14.52 -0.09 -20.75
N ASP A 62 -13.94 -0.75 -21.74
CA ASP A 62 -14.70 -1.40 -22.80
C ASP A 62 -15.52 -2.59 -22.29
N VAL A 63 -14.97 -3.37 -21.35
CA VAL A 63 -15.72 -4.45 -20.69
C VAL A 63 -16.80 -3.87 -19.78
N ALA A 64 -16.50 -2.80 -19.04
CA ALA A 64 -17.48 -2.12 -18.21
C ALA A 64 -18.66 -1.61 -19.04
N ARG A 65 -18.42 -0.90 -20.14
CA ARG A 65 -19.49 -0.40 -21.02
C ARG A 65 -20.34 -1.52 -21.60
N ARG A 66 -19.72 -2.60 -22.08
CA ARG A 66 -20.42 -3.81 -22.58
C ARG A 66 -21.30 -4.46 -21.50
N SER A 67 -20.86 -4.44 -20.24
CA SER A 67 -21.64 -5.05 -19.14
C SER A 67 -22.97 -4.33 -18.87
N VAL A 68 -23.10 -3.05 -19.23
CA VAL A 68 -24.36 -2.29 -19.10
C VAL A 68 -25.44 -2.85 -20.03
N GLU A 69 -25.04 -3.32 -21.22
CA GLU A 69 -25.94 -3.81 -22.27
C GLU A 69 -26.56 -5.18 -21.94
N ILE A 70 -26.01 -5.89 -20.96
CA ILE A 70 -26.50 -7.21 -20.57
C ILE A 70 -27.81 -7.06 -19.81
N VAL A 71 -28.84 -7.74 -20.31
CA VAL A 71 -30.12 -7.87 -19.62
C VAL A 71 -30.03 -9.00 -18.59
N GLY A 72 -30.29 -8.69 -17.32
CA GLY A 72 -30.27 -9.66 -16.22
C GLY A 72 -28.96 -9.67 -15.42
N GLU A 73 -28.72 -10.76 -14.69
CA GLU A 73 -27.54 -10.89 -13.82
C GLU A 73 -26.27 -11.17 -14.62
N LEU A 74 -25.21 -10.43 -14.34
CA LEU A 74 -23.89 -10.69 -14.90
C LEU A 74 -23.23 -11.85 -14.13
N THR A 75 -22.76 -12.87 -14.85
CA THR A 75 -22.13 -14.05 -14.25
C THR A 75 -20.66 -14.17 -14.66
N VAL A 76 -19.87 -14.87 -13.85
CA VAL A 76 -18.45 -15.12 -14.14
C VAL A 76 -18.26 -15.85 -15.48
N LYS A 77 -19.13 -16.83 -15.79
CA LYS A 77 -19.10 -17.57 -17.06
C LYS A 77 -19.31 -16.68 -18.29
N MET A 78 -20.12 -15.63 -18.15
CA MET A 78 -20.29 -14.64 -19.23
C MET A 78 -19.00 -13.85 -19.44
N LEU A 79 -18.32 -13.47 -18.35
CA LEU A 79 -17.03 -12.77 -18.42
C LEU A 79 -15.98 -13.62 -19.14
N GLU A 80 -15.89 -14.91 -18.79
CA GLU A 80 -14.97 -15.88 -19.42
C GLU A 80 -15.24 -16.02 -20.93
N SER A 81 -16.50 -15.91 -21.37
CA SER A 81 -16.87 -15.99 -22.79
C SER A 81 -16.35 -14.81 -23.64
N TRP A 82 -15.94 -13.70 -23.02
CA TRP A 82 -15.35 -12.55 -23.73
C TRP A 82 -13.84 -12.69 -23.99
N GLY A 83 -13.26 -13.81 -23.57
CA GLY A 83 -11.85 -14.14 -23.74
C GLY A 83 -11.11 -14.10 -22.40
N THR A 84 -10.35 -15.16 -22.13
CA THR A 84 -9.61 -15.35 -20.88
C THR A 84 -8.72 -14.15 -20.54
N ASP A 85 -7.95 -13.65 -21.51
CA ASP A 85 -7.05 -12.51 -21.30
C ASP A 85 -7.81 -11.23 -20.91
N GLN A 86 -9.01 -11.01 -21.46
CA GLN A 86 -9.84 -9.85 -21.10
C GLN A 86 -10.40 -10.00 -19.69
N ALA A 87 -10.94 -11.18 -19.35
CA ALA A 87 -11.48 -11.48 -18.03
C ALA A 87 -10.39 -11.32 -16.95
N GLU A 88 -9.20 -11.86 -17.19
CA GLU A 88 -8.05 -11.73 -16.29
C GLU A 88 -7.58 -10.29 -16.15
N THR A 89 -7.52 -9.53 -17.25
CA THR A 89 -7.13 -8.11 -17.22
C THR A 89 -8.08 -7.30 -16.35
N VAL A 90 -9.39 -7.50 -16.50
CA VAL A 90 -10.42 -6.84 -15.70
C VAL A 90 -10.34 -7.27 -14.25
N ALA A 91 -10.30 -8.57 -13.98
CA ALA A 91 -10.19 -9.11 -12.63
C ALA A 91 -8.95 -8.54 -11.92
N ARG A 92 -7.80 -8.53 -12.60
CA ARG A 92 -6.54 -7.97 -12.07
C ARG A 92 -6.72 -6.51 -11.68
N ALA A 93 -7.21 -5.66 -12.58
CA ALA A 93 -7.37 -4.23 -12.30
C ALA A 93 -8.29 -3.97 -11.09
N LEU A 94 -9.43 -4.68 -11.04
CA LEU A 94 -10.41 -4.52 -9.95
C LEU A 94 -9.88 -5.05 -8.61
N HIS A 95 -9.18 -6.18 -8.61
CA HIS A 95 -8.58 -6.72 -7.38
C HIS A 95 -7.43 -5.84 -6.90
N SER A 96 -6.61 -5.29 -7.80
CA SER A 96 -5.56 -4.33 -7.44
C SER A 96 -6.15 -3.13 -6.71
N ALA A 97 -7.22 -2.52 -7.25
CA ALA A 97 -7.89 -1.40 -6.60
C ALA A 97 -8.50 -1.80 -5.23
N TYR A 98 -9.13 -2.97 -5.17
CA TYR A 98 -9.76 -3.48 -3.94
C TYR A 98 -8.75 -3.68 -2.81
N TYR A 99 -7.62 -4.33 -3.08
CA TYR A 99 -6.59 -4.60 -2.08
C TYR A 99 -5.72 -3.37 -1.74
N MET A 100 -5.84 -2.27 -2.49
CA MET A 100 -5.27 -0.98 -2.08
C MET A 100 -6.08 -0.29 -0.97
N SER A 101 -7.32 -0.73 -0.70
CA SER A 101 -8.15 -0.15 0.34
C SER A 101 -7.62 -0.45 1.74
N THR A 102 -7.49 0.58 2.57
CA THR A 102 -7.08 0.42 3.97
C THR A 102 -8.08 -0.37 4.80
N VAL A 103 -9.38 -0.30 4.47
CA VAL A 103 -10.42 -1.08 5.12
C VAL A 103 -10.23 -2.58 4.83
N VAL A 104 -9.98 -2.92 3.57
CA VAL A 104 -9.73 -4.31 3.14
C VAL A 104 -8.42 -4.82 3.73
N MET A 105 -7.34 -4.05 3.65
CA MET A 105 -6.06 -4.42 4.27
C MET A 105 -6.19 -4.63 5.79
N GLY A 106 -6.97 -3.77 6.47
CA GLY A 106 -7.26 -3.90 7.89
C GLY A 106 -8.02 -5.19 8.22
N ALA A 107 -9.04 -5.54 7.43
CA ALA A 107 -9.79 -6.79 7.59
C ALA A 107 -8.91 -8.03 7.38
N LEU A 108 -7.92 -7.95 6.47
CA LEU A 108 -6.92 -9.00 6.25
C LEU A 108 -5.83 -9.06 7.33
N HIS A 109 -5.82 -8.14 8.29
CA HIS A 109 -4.71 -7.94 9.23
C HIS A 109 -3.36 -7.77 8.51
N TYR A 110 -3.38 -7.23 7.29
CA TYR A 110 -2.17 -6.99 6.51
C TYR A 110 -1.56 -5.65 6.94
N PRO A 111 -0.35 -5.65 7.54
CA PRO A 111 0.26 -4.43 8.07
C PRO A 111 0.80 -3.49 6.98
N GLY A 112 0.66 -3.85 5.71
CA GLY A 112 1.28 -3.15 4.59
C GLY A 112 2.77 -3.48 4.44
N GLN A 113 3.36 -2.94 3.37
CA GLN A 113 4.80 -2.98 3.17
C GLN A 113 5.47 -1.91 4.06
N GLY A 114 5.91 -2.31 5.25
CA GLY A 114 6.66 -1.46 6.17
C GLY A 114 8.15 -1.77 6.15
N ARG A 115 9.01 -0.74 6.10
CA ARG A 115 10.44 -0.91 6.39
C ARG A 115 10.60 -1.08 7.90
N ARG A 116 10.81 -2.32 8.36
CA ARG A 116 11.19 -2.59 9.75
C ARG A 116 12.71 -2.75 9.84
N PRO A 117 13.40 -2.08 10.79
CA PRO A 117 14.81 -2.32 11.03
C PRO A 117 15.06 -3.80 11.36
N ILE A 118 16.11 -4.40 10.78
CA ILE A 118 16.50 -5.80 11.03
C ILE A 118 16.73 -6.07 12.53
N SER A 119 17.15 -5.05 13.28
CA SER A 119 17.34 -5.14 14.74
C SER A 119 16.06 -5.50 15.50
N ALA A 120 14.89 -5.24 14.90
CA ALA A 120 13.57 -5.53 15.47
C ALA A 120 12.94 -6.82 14.90
N ALA A 121 13.68 -7.60 14.10
CA ALA A 121 13.19 -8.87 13.57
C ALA A 121 12.99 -9.90 14.69
N THR A 122 11.89 -10.66 14.62
CA THR A 122 11.69 -11.82 15.49
C THR A 122 12.73 -12.90 15.21
N PRO A 123 12.97 -13.86 16.12
CA PRO A 123 13.87 -14.99 15.87
C PRO A 123 13.54 -15.75 14.57
N GLU A 124 12.26 -15.86 14.22
CA GLU A 124 11.77 -16.52 13.01
C GLU A 124 11.95 -15.67 11.74
N GLU A 125 12.05 -14.35 11.89
CA GLU A 125 12.33 -13.40 10.80
C GLU A 125 13.85 -13.19 10.60
N ARG A 126 14.70 -13.65 11.53
CA ARG A 126 16.16 -13.64 11.33
C ARG A 126 16.53 -14.78 10.39
N ALA A 127 17.30 -14.44 9.35
CA ALA A 127 17.91 -15.46 8.51
C ALA A 127 18.86 -16.32 9.36
N ASP A 128 18.54 -17.61 9.46
CA ASP A 128 19.41 -18.59 10.09
C ASP A 128 20.68 -18.81 9.23
N ASP A 129 21.76 -19.21 9.88
CA ASP A 129 23.02 -19.53 9.23
C ASP A 129 22.86 -20.65 8.20
N GLU A 130 21.92 -21.58 8.41
CA GLU A 130 21.55 -22.62 7.44
C GLU A 130 20.85 -22.03 6.20
N LEU A 131 19.94 -21.06 6.39
CA LEU A 131 19.29 -20.35 5.28
C LEU A 131 20.28 -19.48 4.48
N LEU A 132 21.33 -18.99 5.14
CA LEU A 132 22.37 -18.17 4.51
C LEU A 132 23.51 -18.98 3.90
N ALA A 133 23.63 -20.28 4.20
CA ALA A 133 24.72 -21.13 3.74
C ALA A 133 24.87 -21.12 2.20
N PRO A 134 23.81 -21.25 1.38
CA PRO A 134 23.94 -21.21 -0.08
C PRO A 134 24.41 -19.85 -0.61
N VAL A 135 24.03 -18.75 0.06
CA VAL A 135 24.46 -17.39 -0.32
C VAL A 135 25.92 -17.16 0.05
N ARG A 136 26.34 -17.68 1.21
CA ARG A 136 27.74 -17.64 1.67
C ARG A 136 28.66 -18.47 0.78
N GLU A 137 28.24 -19.69 0.42
CA GLU A 137 28.96 -20.57 -0.50
C GLU A 137 29.11 -19.96 -1.90
N ARG A 138 28.08 -19.27 -2.37
CA ARG A 138 28.09 -18.55 -3.66
C ARG A 138 29.04 -17.35 -3.67
N GLY A 139 29.41 -16.80 -2.51
CA GLY A 139 30.30 -15.65 -2.39
C GLY A 139 29.61 -14.31 -2.73
N SER A 140 30.37 -13.21 -2.62
CA SER A 140 29.84 -11.85 -2.86
C SER A 140 29.41 -11.68 -4.31
N ILE A 141 28.14 -11.31 -4.53
CA ILE A 141 27.59 -10.98 -5.86
C ILE A 141 27.67 -9.48 -6.11
N PHE A 142 28.42 -8.74 -5.28
CA PHE A 142 28.52 -7.29 -5.43
C PHE A 142 29.21 -6.99 -6.76
N VAL A 143 28.49 -6.34 -7.66
CA VAL A 143 29.04 -5.74 -8.87
C VAL A 143 29.17 -4.26 -8.56
N ASP A 144 30.39 -3.75 -8.60
CA ASP A 144 30.66 -2.33 -8.51
C ASP A 144 29.83 -1.57 -9.56
N GLY A 145 28.98 -0.66 -9.09
CA GLY A 145 28.32 0.30 -9.96
C GLY A 145 29.36 1.29 -10.51
N PRO A 146 29.13 1.92 -11.68
CA PRO A 146 30.11 2.75 -12.38
C PRO A 146 30.60 4.03 -11.66
N ASP A 147 30.22 4.23 -10.39
CA ASP A 147 30.60 5.39 -9.56
C ASP A 147 31.34 4.99 -8.24
N SER A 148 31.66 3.71 -8.01
CA SER A 148 32.34 3.30 -6.77
C SER A 148 33.81 3.76 -6.68
N ASP A 149 34.41 4.27 -7.77
CA ASP A 149 35.73 4.89 -7.76
C ASP A 149 35.80 6.27 -7.05
N ARG A 150 34.66 6.88 -6.69
CA ARG A 150 34.66 8.21 -6.06
C ARG A 150 34.96 8.27 -4.56
N GLN A 151 35.08 7.14 -3.86
CA GLN A 151 35.44 7.13 -2.43
C GLN A 151 36.48 6.07 -2.06
N ALA A 152 37.71 6.27 -2.51
CA ALA A 152 38.88 5.76 -1.83
C ALA A 152 39.86 6.91 -1.55
N LYS A 153 39.54 7.75 -0.55
CA LYS A 153 40.60 8.50 0.16
C LYS A 153 41.03 7.65 1.36
N PRO A 154 42.31 7.23 1.45
CA PRO A 154 42.80 6.52 2.61
C PRO A 154 42.79 7.46 3.82
N SER A 155 42.11 7.07 4.90
CA SER A 155 42.29 7.67 6.21
C SER A 155 43.68 7.27 6.72
N THR A 156 44.66 8.13 6.44
CA THR A 156 45.98 8.07 7.06
C THR A 156 45.82 8.17 8.58
N GLY A 157 46.21 7.11 9.27
CA GLY A 157 46.27 7.08 10.73
C GLY A 157 47.22 8.15 11.25
N ALA A 158 46.73 8.94 12.20
CA ALA A 158 47.55 9.76 13.07
C ALA A 158 46.99 9.68 14.49
N GLY A 159 47.71 8.94 15.34
CA GLY A 159 47.81 9.13 16.78
C GLY A 159 46.56 8.90 17.63
N LEU A 160 46.55 7.80 18.38
CA LEU A 160 46.01 7.84 19.74
C LEU A 160 46.77 8.89 20.56
N PRO A 161 46.08 9.74 21.32
CA PRO A 161 46.61 10.19 22.60
C PRO A 161 45.95 9.48 23.78
N ASP A 162 46.84 9.23 24.73
CA ASP A 162 46.74 8.58 26.01
C ASP A 162 45.70 9.21 26.97
N ALA A 163 45.25 8.41 27.94
CA ALA A 163 44.22 8.76 28.90
C ALA A 163 44.75 9.72 29.98
N ALA A 164 44.09 10.88 30.19
CA ALA A 164 44.11 11.59 31.46
C ALA A 164 42.96 12.59 31.61
N HIS A 165 42.21 12.45 32.72
CA HIS A 165 41.42 13.45 33.46
C HIS A 165 40.61 14.53 32.71
N VAL A 166 39.27 14.38 32.74
CA VAL A 166 38.38 15.50 33.09
C VAL A 166 37.27 15.02 34.03
N THR A 167 37.30 15.58 35.23
CA THR A 167 36.33 15.42 36.33
C THR A 167 35.20 16.45 36.18
N ALA A 168 33.99 16.03 36.55
CA ALA A 168 32.87 16.83 37.10
C ALA A 168 32.18 17.91 36.22
N LYS A 169 30.88 17.73 35.94
CA LYS A 169 29.75 18.37 36.67
C LYS A 169 28.43 18.21 35.88
N GLY A 170 27.36 17.74 36.54
CA GLY A 170 25.96 17.92 36.09
C GLY A 170 25.54 19.40 36.13
N PRO A 171 24.27 19.76 35.82
CA PRO A 171 23.04 19.11 36.31
C PRO A 171 21.99 18.82 35.20
N THR A 172 21.20 17.75 35.33
CA THR A 172 19.80 17.78 35.80
C THR A 172 18.91 18.75 35.03
N ASN A 173 18.03 18.22 34.16
CA ASN A 173 16.76 18.88 33.90
C ASN A 173 15.61 17.87 33.93
N ARG A 174 14.68 18.16 34.84
CA ARG A 174 13.63 17.31 35.39
C ARG A 174 12.32 18.08 35.21
N HIS A 175 11.28 17.39 34.74
CA HIS A 175 9.86 17.83 34.67
C HIS A 175 9.58 18.91 33.58
N GLN A 176 8.49 18.86 32.81
CA GLN A 176 7.12 18.66 33.29
C GLN A 176 6.22 17.85 32.35
N VAL A 177 5.52 16.93 32.99
CA VAL A 177 4.22 16.39 32.62
C VAL A 177 3.19 17.52 32.75
N ARG A 178 2.42 17.80 31.70
CA ARG A 178 1.17 18.56 31.80
C ARG A 178 0.00 17.61 31.62
N THR A 179 -0.60 17.27 32.75
CA THR A 179 -1.97 16.76 32.87
C THR A 179 -2.91 17.94 33.10
N SER A 180 -3.94 18.05 32.28
CA SER A 180 -5.19 18.79 32.54
C SER A 180 -6.24 17.98 31.74
N SER A 181 -7.16 17.19 32.30
CA SER A 181 -8.15 17.46 33.35
C SER A 181 -8.74 18.85 33.21
N GLU A 182 -9.92 19.00 32.60
CA GLU A 182 -11.16 19.22 33.37
C GLU A 182 -12.40 19.17 32.46
N ALA A 183 -13.51 18.77 33.09
CA ALA A 183 -14.82 18.47 32.55
C ALA A 183 -15.60 19.71 32.07
N THR A 184 -16.60 19.50 31.18
CA THR A 184 -17.93 20.14 31.24
C THR A 184 -18.93 19.38 30.34
N ARG A 185 -19.79 18.55 30.97
CA ARG A 185 -21.23 18.39 30.60
C ARG A 185 -22.00 19.51 31.33
N PRO A 186 -23.28 19.86 31.05
CA PRO A 186 -24.33 19.14 30.30
C PRO A 186 -25.24 20.02 29.39
N ARG A 187 -26.15 19.42 28.61
CA ARG A 187 -27.62 19.67 28.74
C ARG A 187 -28.48 18.77 27.84
N ARG A 188 -29.47 18.15 28.48
CA ARG A 188 -30.73 17.63 27.93
C ARG A 188 -31.58 18.78 27.35
N VAL A 189 -32.25 18.51 26.23
CA VAL A 189 -33.57 19.03 25.80
C VAL A 189 -34.16 17.87 24.98
N VAL A 190 -34.96 16.96 25.54
CA VAL A 190 -36.44 16.95 25.58
C VAL A 190 -37.10 17.80 24.49
N GLU A 191 -37.47 17.16 23.38
CA GLU A 191 -38.86 17.08 22.89
C GLU A 191 -39.02 15.77 22.08
#